data_AF-A0A919RCY5-F1
#
_entry.id   AF-A0A919RCY5-F1
#
_cell.length_a   1.000
_cell.length_b   1.000
_cell.length_c   1.000
_cell.angle_alpha   90.00
_cell.angle_beta   90.00
_cell.angle_gamma   90.00
#
_symmetry.space_group_name_H-M   'P 1'
#
loop_
_entity.id
_entity.type
_entity.pdbx_description
1 polymer ?
#
loop_
_entity_poly.entity_id
_entity_poly.type
_entity_poly.pdbx_seq_one_letter_code
_entity_poly.pdbx_strand_id
1 'polypeptide(L)'
;MPKIALLAALATALVATFHGAFLLSMLALPVLAGALIGYRRRLIRRPYAKCRPCKGIGYRRSLLFASSTGYCPDCDGTGLRPRAGARLLNVR
;
A
#
# COMPACT_ATOMS: atom_id res chain seq x y z
N MET A 1 -29.98 -48.01 4.41
CA MET A 1 -28.63 -47.76 4.96
C MET A 1 -27.78 -46.69 4.24
N PRO A 2 -27.98 -46.29 2.95
CA PRO A 2 -27.03 -45.38 2.29
C PRO A 2 -27.14 -43.90 2.73
N LYS A 3 -28.31 -43.45 3.23
CA LYS A 3 -28.54 -42.05 3.64
C LYS A 3 -27.68 -41.62 4.83
N ILE A 4 -27.43 -42.52 5.78
CA ILE A 4 -26.64 -42.21 6.99
C ILE A 4 -25.15 -42.04 6.64
N ALA A 5 -24.61 -42.91 5.76
CA ALA A 5 -23.24 -42.80 5.26
C ALA A 5 -23.03 -41.51 4.45
N LEU A 6 -24.01 -41.11 3.64
CA LEU A 6 -23.96 -39.87 2.87
C LEU A 6 -23.91 -38.63 3.78
N LEU A 7 -24.75 -38.59 4.82
CA LEU A 7 -24.78 -37.47 5.79
C LEU A 7 -23.47 -37.36 6.59
N ALA A 8 -22.90 -38.50 6.99
CA ALA A 8 -21.61 -38.52 7.69
C ALA A 8 -20.46 -38.02 6.80
N ALA A 9 -20.43 -38.40 5.53
CA ALA A 9 -19.41 -37.94 4.57
C ALA A 9 -19.53 -36.43 4.27
N LEU A 10 -20.75 -35.90 4.18
CA LEU A 10 -20.97 -34.45 4.03
C LEU A 10 -20.54 -33.67 5.27
N ALA A 11 -20.83 -34.18 6.47
CA ALA A 11 -20.44 -33.55 7.72
C ALA A 11 -18.91 -33.48 7.88
N THR A 12 -18.18 -34.54 7.56
CA THR A 12 -16.71 -34.55 7.64
C THR A 12 -16.06 -33.61 6.61
N ALA A 13 -16.61 -33.54 5.39
CA ALA A 13 -16.16 -32.60 4.36
C ALA A 13 -16.38 -31.13 4.78
N LEU A 14 -17.53 -30.82 5.40
CA LEU A 14 -17.82 -29.50 5.96
C LEU A 14 -16.84 -29.14 7.08
N VAL A 15 -16.63 -30.04 8.04
CA VAL A 15 -15.70 -29.80 9.15
C VAL A 15 -14.27 -29.56 8.63
N ALA A 16 -13.81 -30.36 7.66
CA ALA A 16 -12.47 -30.19 7.07
C ALA A 16 -12.30 -28.84 6.35
N THR A 17 -13.32 -28.41 5.59
CA THR A 17 -13.28 -27.11 4.89
C THR A 17 -13.32 -25.93 5.86
N PHE A 18 -14.13 -26.00 6.93
CA PHE A 18 -14.15 -24.97 7.97
C PHE A 18 -12.81 -24.84 8.71
N HIS A 19 -12.17 -25.96 9.06
CA HIS A 19 -10.86 -25.94 9.72
C HIS A 19 -9.77 -25.35 8.82
N GLY A 20 -9.75 -25.73 7.54
CA GLY A 20 -8.81 -25.18 6.57
C GLY A 20 -8.99 -23.66 6.39
N ALA A 21 -10.24 -23.20 6.23
CA ALA A 21 -10.54 -21.79 6.11
C ALA A 21 -10.20 -21.00 7.39
N PHE A 22 -10.45 -21.58 8.56
CA PHE A 22 -10.16 -20.96 9.84
C PHE A 22 -8.66 -20.76 10.06
N LEU A 23 -7.84 -21.79 9.82
CA LEU A 23 -6.38 -21.70 9.92
C LEU A 23 -5.81 -20.67 8.94
N LEU A 24 -6.30 -20.67 7.69
CA LEU A 24 -5.88 -19.70 6.70
C LEU A 24 -6.24 -18.27 7.14
N SER A 25 -7.44 -18.06 7.65
CA SER A 25 -7.91 -16.74 8.10
C SER A 25 -7.13 -16.23 9.31
N MET A 26 -6.87 -17.12 10.30
CA MET A 26 -6.07 -16.82 11.48
C MET A 26 -4.64 -16.38 11.13
N LEU A 27 -4.09 -16.83 10.01
CA LEU A 27 -2.75 -16.43 9.57
C LEU A 27 -2.80 -15.22 8.63
N ALA A 28 -3.75 -15.18 7.70
CA ALA A 28 -3.84 -14.14 6.68
C ALA A 28 -4.24 -12.77 7.26
N LEU A 29 -5.21 -12.73 8.17
CA LEU A 29 -5.69 -11.50 8.80
C LEU A 29 -4.59 -10.72 9.54
N PRO A 30 -3.83 -11.31 10.48
CA PRO A 30 -2.79 -10.57 11.20
C PRO A 30 -1.64 -10.15 10.29
N VAL A 31 -1.28 -10.96 9.29
CA VAL A 31 -0.24 -10.58 8.30
C VAL A 31 -0.69 -9.37 7.49
N LEU A 32 -1.91 -9.38 6.98
CA LEU A 32 -2.48 -8.26 6.23
C LEU A 32 -2.60 -7.01 7.12
N ALA A 33 -3.11 -7.17 8.34
CA ALA A 33 -3.23 -6.08 9.30
C ALA A 33 -1.86 -5.49 9.65
N GLY A 34 -0.86 -6.33 9.92
CA GLY A 34 0.52 -5.92 10.17
C GLY A 34 1.14 -5.17 8.98
N ALA A 35 0.91 -5.64 7.75
CA ALA A 35 1.37 -4.98 6.53
C ALA A 35 0.74 -3.59 6.37
N LEU A 36 -0.58 -3.45 6.60
CA LEU A 36 -1.30 -2.18 6.53
C LEU A 36 -0.82 -1.19 7.60
N ILE A 37 -0.66 -1.65 8.85
CA ILE A 37 -0.13 -0.82 9.94
C ILE A 37 1.29 -0.37 9.64
N GLY A 38 2.15 -1.28 9.15
CA GLY A 38 3.53 -0.98 8.77
C GLY A 38 3.61 0.03 7.62
N TYR A 39 2.75 -0.12 6.61
CA TYR A 39 2.64 0.81 5.49
C TYR A 39 2.21 2.20 5.97
N ARG A 40 1.17 2.28 6.81
CA ARG A 40 0.70 3.55 7.38
C ARG A 40 1.79 4.24 8.21
N ARG A 41 2.48 3.51 9.09
CA ARG A 41 3.62 4.05 9.87
C ARG A 41 4.72 4.59 8.97
N ARG A 42 5.01 3.92 7.85
CA ARG A 42 6.00 4.38 6.88
C ARG A 42 5.57 5.67 6.19
N LEU A 43 4.29 5.80 5.84
CA LEU A 43 3.75 7.03 5.27
C LEU A 43 3.81 8.20 6.26
N ILE A 44 3.52 7.98 7.55
CA ILE A 44 3.66 9.01 8.59
C ILE A 44 5.11 9.50 8.67
N ARG A 45 6.07 8.57 8.72
CA ARG A 45 7.50 8.91 8.86
C ARG A 45 8.08 9.53 7.59
N ARG A 46 7.63 9.10 6.42
CA ARG A 46 8.13 9.56 5.11
C ARG A 46 6.97 9.82 4.15
N PRO A 47 6.20 10.90 4.38
CA PRO A 47 5.00 11.19 3.59
C PRO A 47 5.34 11.72 2.21
N TYR A 48 6.55 12.22 2.02
CA TYR A 48 7.00 12.81 0.77
C TYR A 48 7.87 11.86 -0.06
N ALA A 49 7.82 12.03 -1.37
CA ALA A 49 8.71 11.44 -2.34
C ALA A 49 9.36 12.56 -3.17
N LYS A 50 10.49 12.23 -3.81
CA LYS A 50 11.15 13.16 -4.72
C LYS A 50 10.20 13.49 -5.87
N CYS A 51 10.11 14.78 -6.19
CA CYS A 51 9.42 15.25 -7.38
C CYS A 51 10.15 14.68 -8.61
N ARG A 52 9.47 13.84 -9.41
CA ARG A 52 10.09 13.16 -10.58
C ARG A 52 10.67 14.15 -11.59
N PRO A 53 9.96 15.21 -11.98
CA PRO A 53 10.43 16.10 -13.03
C PRO A 53 11.69 16.91 -12.68
N CYS A 54 11.88 17.31 -11.41
CA CYS A 54 13.11 17.97 -10.94
C CYS A 54 14.04 17.03 -10.16
N LYS A 55 13.75 15.73 -10.13
CA LYS A 55 14.52 14.68 -9.43
C LYS A 55 14.84 14.96 -7.94
N GLY A 56 14.01 15.76 -7.26
CA GLY A 56 14.25 16.12 -5.85
C GLY A 56 15.00 17.44 -5.62
N ILE A 57 15.41 18.14 -6.67
CA ILE A 57 16.27 19.31 -6.59
C ILE A 57 15.50 20.60 -6.22
N GLY A 58 14.23 20.71 -6.65
CA GLY A 58 13.38 21.88 -6.41
C GLY A 58 13.42 22.93 -7.52
N TYR A 59 14.45 22.93 -8.36
CA TYR A 59 14.57 23.83 -9.50
C TYR A 59 14.85 23.05 -10.80
N ARG A 60 14.63 23.69 -11.95
CA ARG A 60 14.99 23.17 -13.27
C ARG A 60 15.76 24.22 -14.05
N ARG A 61 16.75 23.75 -14.79
CA ARG A 61 17.46 24.55 -15.77
C ARG A 61 16.59 24.71 -17.00
N SER A 62 16.48 25.92 -17.54
CA SER A 62 15.78 26.09 -18.81
C SER A 62 16.59 25.43 -19.94
N LEU A 63 15.91 24.82 -20.90
CA LEU A 63 16.55 24.22 -22.07
C LEU A 63 17.05 25.27 -23.07
N LEU A 64 16.41 26.45 -23.07
CA LEU A 64 16.69 27.55 -24.01
C LEU A 64 17.80 28.47 -23.52
N PHE A 65 17.90 28.69 -22.21
CA PHE A 65 18.89 29.56 -21.59
C PHE A 65 19.60 28.78 -20.47
N ALA A 66 20.79 28.26 -20.76
CA ALA A 66 21.57 27.47 -19.80
C ALA A 66 21.91 28.23 -18.50
N SER A 67 21.89 29.56 -18.52
CA SER A 67 22.10 30.41 -17.34
C SER A 67 20.85 30.59 -16.47
N SER A 68 19.65 30.29 -16.97
CA SER A 68 18.43 30.47 -16.19
C SER A 68 18.00 29.18 -15.48
N THR A 69 17.79 29.30 -14.17
CA THR A 69 17.19 28.29 -13.31
C THR A 69 15.87 28.84 -12.78
N GLY A 70 14.78 28.12 -13.04
CA GLY A 70 13.48 28.42 -12.47
C GLY A 70 13.11 27.43 -11.38
N TYR A 71 12.27 27.86 -10.44
CA TYR A 71 11.62 26.92 -9.52
C TYR A 71 10.80 25.89 -10.30
N CYS A 72 10.81 24.66 -9.82
CA CYS A 72 10.02 23.61 -10.42
C CYS A 72 8.52 23.87 -10.12
N PRO A 73 7.68 24.18 -11.12
CA PRO A 73 6.27 24.53 -10.90
C PRO A 73 5.45 23.35 -10.38
N ASP A 74 5.96 22.12 -10.59
CA ASP A 74 5.31 20.92 -10.11
C ASP A 74 5.39 20.76 -8.57
N CYS A 75 6.46 21.22 -7.95
CA CYS A 75 6.66 21.05 -6.50
C CYS A 75 6.87 22.37 -5.78
N ASP A 76 6.55 23.49 -6.43
CA ASP A 76 6.68 24.85 -5.89
C ASP A 76 8.04 25.10 -5.24
N GLY A 77 9.11 24.63 -5.88
CA GLY A 77 10.47 24.81 -5.37
C GLY A 77 10.91 23.81 -4.28
N THR A 78 10.01 23.02 -3.70
CA THR A 78 10.33 22.15 -2.54
C THR A 78 11.14 20.90 -2.88
N GLY A 79 11.16 20.50 -4.16
CA GLY A 79 11.76 19.23 -4.59
C GLY A 79 10.98 17.98 -4.15
N LEU A 80 9.90 18.14 -3.38
CA LEU A 80 9.17 17.05 -2.75
C LEU A 80 7.69 17.08 -3.17
N ARG A 81 7.08 15.91 -3.26
CA ARG A 81 5.64 15.76 -3.46
C ARG A 81 5.08 14.73 -2.48
N PRO A 82 3.86 14.92 -1.95
CA PRO A 82 3.23 13.92 -1.10
C PRO A 82 3.03 12.62 -1.89
N ARG A 83 3.36 11.49 -1.26
CA ARG A 83 3.11 10.16 -1.82
C ARG A 83 1.61 9.95 -2.00
N ALA A 84 1.21 9.20 -3.02
CA ALA A 84 -0.20 8.89 -3.28
C ALA A 84 -0.90 8.32 -2.03
N GLY A 85 -0.26 7.36 -1.34
CA GLY A 85 -0.79 6.81 -0.09
C GLY A 85 -0.92 7.83 1.04
N ALA A 86 -0.01 8.81 1.13
CA ALA A 86 -0.12 9.88 2.13
C ALA A 86 -1.29 10.83 1.82
N ARG A 87 -1.55 11.09 0.52
CA ARG A 87 -2.68 11.90 0.03
C ARG A 87 -4.02 11.19 0.23
N LEU A 88 -4.10 9.90 -0.12
CA LEU A 88 -5.34 9.11 -0.04
C LEU A 88 -5.78 8.84 1.41
N LEU A 89 -4.82 8.50 2.28
CA LEU A 89 -5.10 8.19 3.68
C LEU A 89 -5.11 9.44 4.57
N ASN A 90 -5.02 10.63 3.98
CA ASN A 90 -4.94 11.94 4.63
C ASN A 90 -4.06 11.91 5.89
N VAL A 91 -2.83 11.41 5.75
CA VAL A 91 -1.97 11.11 6.89
C VAL A 91 -1.18 12.33 7.36
N ARG A 92 -1.60 13.53 6.96
CA ARG A 92 -0.97 14.81 7.27
C ARG A 92 -1.94 15.96 7.16
#